data_AF-F8NRR0-F1
#
_entry.id   AF-F8NRR0-F1
#
_cell.length_a   1.000
_cell.length_b   1.000
_cell.length_c   1.000
_cell.angle_alpha   90.00
_cell.angle_beta   90.00
_cell.angle_gamma   90.00
#
_symmetry.space_group_name_H-M   'P 1'
#
loop_
_entity.id
_entity.type
_entity.pdbx_description
1 polymer ?
#
loop_
_entity_poly.entity_id
_entity_poly.type
_entity_poly.pdbx_seq_one_letter_code
_entity_poly.pdbx_strand_id
1 'polypeptide(L)'
;MSSTSSSDSGSTSSTSTSSTLSTNAQQCLSQYTLNAPSSPSSYPCSTCLPTLQAVPSSFLNTDTQDGQQIQNAIQFCGLRAVFETANAAGQATLGNGSWVQDVKFCAWTGVTCDGSGQVSNLKLTFPGVPAALPSEIGSLTSLQSLQVVGGNTIPAGSLPASFTNLTAMTNLQLEATAITAFPDNIFQSLKAITTLTLVNNKMMGTSLPSSLATLSLQNLVINSQQISNPLSTLSSSSSLQSSLQLLDLASTSITGTIPSS
;
A
#
# COMPACT_ATOMS: atom_id res chain seq x y z
N MET A 1 29.39 -6.02 65.32
CA MET A 1 29.66 -4.67 64.77
C MET A 1 30.10 -4.84 63.33
N SER A 2 29.57 -4.01 62.44
CA SER A 2 29.75 -3.97 60.96
C SER A 2 28.92 -5.02 60.19
N SER A 3 27.82 -4.64 59.50
CA SER A 3 27.73 -3.95 58.19
C SER A 3 28.15 -4.89 57.05
N THR A 4 27.38 -5.20 56.00
CA THR A 4 26.43 -4.41 55.19
C THR A 4 25.61 -5.37 54.30
N SER A 5 24.29 -5.18 54.24
CA SER A 5 23.40 -5.74 53.22
C SER A 5 23.18 -4.70 52.12
N SER A 6 23.60 -4.99 50.89
CA SER A 6 23.35 -4.12 49.73
C SER A 6 22.06 -4.56 49.04
N SER A 7 21.02 -3.74 49.20
CA SER A 7 19.75 -3.83 48.49
C SER A 7 19.93 -3.24 47.09
N ASP A 8 19.93 -4.08 46.07
CA ASP A 8 19.90 -3.65 44.67
C ASP A 8 18.51 -3.08 44.37
N SER A 9 18.44 -1.75 44.23
CA SER A 9 17.20 -1.02 43.99
C SER A 9 17.00 -0.91 42.49
N GLY A 10 15.92 -1.54 42.01
CA GLY A 10 15.49 -1.51 40.63
C GLY A 10 15.45 -0.09 40.07
N SER A 11 16.28 0.15 39.06
CA SER A 11 16.14 1.27 38.15
C SER A 11 15.06 0.90 37.14
N THR A 12 13.82 1.22 37.50
CA THR A 12 12.73 1.32 36.52
C THR A 12 13.05 2.53 35.64
N SER A 13 13.51 2.24 34.42
CA SER A 13 13.65 3.20 33.33
C SER A 13 12.26 3.74 32.99
N SER A 14 11.92 4.89 33.57
CA SER A 14 10.79 5.70 33.16
C SER A 14 11.04 6.16 31.73
N THR A 15 10.41 5.49 30.77
CA THR A 15 10.35 5.96 29.40
C THR A 15 9.51 7.23 29.41
N SER A 16 10.16 8.39 29.38
CA SER A 16 9.49 9.66 29.21
C SER A 16 8.81 9.64 27.84
N THR A 17 7.48 9.58 27.84
CA THR A 17 6.67 9.84 26.66
C THR A 17 6.88 11.31 26.31
N SER A 18 7.84 11.59 25.43
CA SER A 18 8.03 12.93 24.87
C SER A 18 6.76 13.33 24.15
N SER A 19 6.00 14.25 24.74
CA SER A 19 4.77 14.82 24.17
C SER A 19 5.06 15.88 23.10
N THR A 20 6.31 16.01 22.68
CA THR A 20 6.78 17.05 21.76
C THR A 20 7.41 16.43 20.53
N LEU A 21 7.03 16.96 19.36
CA LEU A 21 7.62 16.61 18.07
C LEU A 21 9.11 16.99 18.03
N SER A 22 9.89 16.25 17.24
CA SER A 22 11.24 16.68 16.90
C SER A 22 11.20 17.96 16.08
N THR A 23 12.26 18.77 16.13
CA THR A 23 12.35 20.01 15.34
C THR A 23 12.12 19.76 13.84
N ASN A 24 12.64 18.64 13.32
CA ASN A 24 12.46 18.26 11.92
C ASN A 24 11.00 17.89 11.60
N ALA A 25 10.34 17.14 12.48
CA ALA A 25 8.93 16.79 12.32
C ALA A 25 8.04 18.04 12.39
N GLN A 26 8.33 18.97 13.31
CA GLN A 26 7.64 20.25 13.41
C GLN A 26 7.81 21.09 12.14
N GLN A 27 9.02 21.14 11.58
CA GLN A 27 9.28 21.84 10.33
C GLN A 27 8.51 21.21 9.17
N CYS A 28 8.52 19.89 9.04
CA CYS A 28 7.77 19.17 8.01
C CYS A 28 6.26 19.40 8.13
N LEU A 29 5.73 19.44 9.35
CA LEU A 29 4.32 19.72 9.59
C LEU A 29 3.95 21.17 9.24
N SER A 30 4.79 22.14 9.63
CA SER A 30 4.59 23.55 9.29
C SER A 30 4.63 23.79 7.78
N GLN A 31 5.57 23.16 7.07
CA GLN A 31 5.64 23.25 5.61
C GLN A 31 4.40 22.65 4.93
N TYR A 32 3.89 21.54 5.46
CA TYR A 32 2.69 20.90 4.93
C TYR A 32 1.44 21.75 5.15
N THR A 33 1.29 22.33 6.33
CA THR A 33 0.06 23.06 6.70
C THR A 33 0.01 24.46 6.11
N LEU A 34 1.14 25.16 6.01
CA LEU A 34 1.19 26.55 5.58
C LEU A 34 1.47 26.74 4.09
N ASN A 35 2.36 25.91 3.50
CA ASN A 35 2.90 26.17 2.16
C ASN A 35 2.39 25.19 1.10
N ALA A 36 2.25 23.91 1.46
CA ALA A 36 1.80 22.89 0.52
C ALA A 36 0.39 23.12 -0.07
N PRO A 37 -0.59 23.74 0.62
CA PRO A 37 -1.91 23.99 0.03
C PRO A 37 -1.87 24.94 -1.18
N SER A 38 -0.92 25.88 -1.23
CA SER A 38 -0.71 26.78 -2.37
C SER A 38 0.37 26.30 -3.34
N SER A 39 1.31 25.49 -2.85
CA SER A 39 2.47 24.99 -3.62
C SER A 39 2.74 23.51 -3.30
N PRO A 40 1.83 22.60 -3.69
CA PRO A 40 1.91 21.18 -3.30
C PRO A 40 3.19 20.49 -3.81
N SER A 41 3.66 20.87 -4.99
CA SER A 41 4.89 20.34 -5.59
C SER A 41 6.16 20.77 -4.86
N SER A 42 6.13 21.84 -4.06
CA SER A 42 7.32 22.31 -3.32
C SER A 42 7.50 21.62 -1.96
N TYR A 43 6.51 20.84 -1.50
CA TYR A 43 6.63 20.13 -0.24
C TYR A 43 7.74 19.05 -0.31
N PRO A 44 8.70 18.96 0.62
CA PRO A 44 9.86 18.09 0.45
C PRO A 44 9.59 16.65 0.90
N CYS A 45 8.76 15.89 0.17
CA CYS A 45 8.38 14.52 0.54
C CYS A 45 9.57 13.58 0.76
N SER A 46 10.65 13.70 -0.03
CA SER A 46 11.83 12.84 0.11
C SER A 46 12.49 12.93 1.49
N THR A 47 12.41 14.08 2.15
CA THR A 47 12.94 14.28 3.51
C THR A 47 11.86 14.21 4.58
N CYS A 48 10.66 14.71 4.30
CA CYS A 48 9.58 14.77 5.27
C CYS A 48 8.84 13.44 5.46
N LEU A 49 8.66 12.62 4.42
CA LEU A 49 7.99 11.33 4.57
C LEU A 49 8.67 10.43 5.62
N PRO A 50 9.98 10.13 5.54
CA PRO A 50 10.63 9.30 6.57
C PRO A 50 10.66 9.97 7.94
N THR A 51 10.77 11.31 8.00
CA THR A 51 10.77 12.07 9.26
C THR A 51 9.41 11.95 9.97
N LEU A 52 8.32 12.05 9.23
CA LEU A 52 6.96 11.99 9.75
C LEU A 52 6.54 10.54 10.10
N GLN A 53 6.99 9.56 9.32
CA GLN A 53 6.77 8.13 9.63
C GLN A 53 7.48 7.69 10.92
N ALA A 54 8.53 8.39 11.35
CA ALA A 54 9.22 8.13 12.61
C ALA A 54 8.49 8.72 13.84
N VAL A 55 7.39 9.47 13.66
CA VAL A 55 6.60 10.01 14.78
C VAL A 55 5.87 8.87 15.51
N PRO A 56 6.03 8.73 16.84
CA PRO A 56 5.38 7.66 17.60
C PRO A 56 3.84 7.74 17.55
N SER A 57 3.18 6.59 17.48
CA SER A 57 1.72 6.50 17.52
C SER A 57 1.11 7.09 18.81
N SER A 58 1.85 7.06 19.93
CA SER A 58 1.45 7.72 21.18
C SER A 58 1.24 9.23 21.03
N PHE A 59 2.07 9.90 20.21
CA PHE A 59 1.89 11.31 19.89
C PHE A 59 0.64 11.52 19.04
N LEU A 60 0.49 10.73 17.97
CA LEU A 60 -0.63 10.83 17.02
C LEU A 60 -1.99 10.64 17.69
N ASN A 61 -2.05 9.84 18.75
CA ASN A 61 -3.27 9.60 19.53
C ASN A 61 -3.56 10.69 20.57
N THR A 62 -2.54 11.43 21.02
CA THR A 62 -2.67 12.45 22.08
C THR A 62 -2.96 13.83 21.50
N ASP A 63 -2.24 14.22 20.44
CA ASP A 63 -2.50 15.44 19.68
C ASP A 63 -3.23 15.07 18.39
N THR A 64 -4.56 15.07 18.46
CA THR A 64 -5.41 14.63 17.34
C THR A 64 -5.37 15.58 16.14
N GLN A 65 -5.06 16.87 16.34
CA GLN A 65 -4.99 17.85 15.25
C GLN A 65 -3.68 17.70 14.49
N ASP A 66 -2.54 17.78 15.19
CA ASP A 66 -1.24 17.60 14.57
C ASP A 66 -1.07 16.17 14.06
N GLY A 67 -1.58 15.18 14.80
CA GLY A 67 -1.61 13.78 14.39
C GLY A 67 -2.32 13.58 13.06
N GLN A 68 -3.48 14.20 12.85
CA GLN A 68 -4.20 14.12 11.57
C GLN A 68 -3.41 14.80 10.44
N GLN A 69 -2.82 15.96 10.68
CA GLN A 69 -2.04 16.67 9.65
C GLN A 69 -0.75 15.92 9.26
N ILE A 70 -0.10 15.26 10.22
CA ILE A 70 1.03 14.37 9.98
C ILE A 70 0.59 13.22 9.07
N GLN A 71 -0.54 12.58 9.38
CA GLN A 71 -1.06 11.51 8.53
C GLN A 71 -1.44 12.00 7.14
N ASN A 72 -2.05 13.18 7.02
CA ASN A 72 -2.37 13.78 5.73
C ASN A 72 -1.10 14.05 4.91
N ALA A 73 -0.02 14.53 5.54
CA ALA A 73 1.26 14.77 4.88
C ALA A 73 1.92 13.48 4.36
N ILE A 74 1.89 12.41 5.18
CA ILE A 74 2.40 11.08 4.81
C ILE A 74 1.65 10.56 3.57
N GLN A 75 0.32 10.57 3.60
CA GLN A 75 -0.52 10.08 2.50
C GLN A 75 -0.39 10.93 1.23
N PHE A 76 -0.32 12.25 1.39
CA PHE A 76 -0.04 13.17 0.30
C PHE A 76 1.27 12.81 -0.40
N CYS A 77 2.34 12.50 0.35
CA CYS A 77 3.61 12.08 -0.25
C CYS A 77 3.51 10.73 -0.97
N GLY A 78 2.76 9.77 -0.43
CA GLY A 78 2.47 8.49 -1.09
C GLY A 78 1.79 8.69 -2.45
N LEU A 79 0.76 9.53 -2.50
CA LEU A 79 0.04 9.82 -3.74
C LEU A 79 0.84 10.73 -4.69
N ARG A 80 1.57 11.71 -4.18
CA ARG A 80 2.40 12.56 -5.03
C ARG A 80 3.50 11.79 -5.74
N ALA A 81 4.10 10.80 -5.09
CA ALA A 81 5.06 9.90 -5.74
C ALA A 81 4.43 9.15 -6.93
N VAL A 82 3.15 8.74 -6.82
CA VAL A 82 2.41 8.12 -7.94
C VAL A 82 2.28 9.09 -9.11
N PHE A 83 1.97 10.37 -8.84
CA PHE A 83 1.93 11.41 -9.86
C PHE A 83 3.32 11.66 -10.49
N GLU A 84 4.36 11.86 -9.68
CA GLU A 84 5.72 12.16 -10.13
C GLU A 84 6.33 11.02 -10.95
N THR A 85 5.96 9.77 -10.67
CA THR A 85 6.43 8.59 -11.40
C THR A 85 5.66 8.35 -12.71
N ALA A 86 4.55 9.06 -12.94
CA ALA A 86 3.85 9.01 -14.22
C ALA A 86 4.61 9.75 -15.33
N ASN A 87 4.46 9.29 -16.56
CA ASN A 87 4.99 10.00 -17.72
C ASN A 87 4.17 11.29 -17.98
N ALA A 88 4.59 12.12 -18.94
CA ALA A 88 3.91 13.40 -19.23
C ALA A 88 2.40 13.25 -19.52
N ALA A 89 1.98 12.20 -20.25
CA ALA A 89 0.57 11.95 -20.54
C ALA A 89 -0.20 11.52 -19.28
N GLY A 90 0.43 10.71 -18.42
CA GLY A 90 -0.15 10.30 -17.14
C GLY A 90 -0.26 11.46 -16.17
N GLN A 91 0.76 12.31 -16.05
CA GLN A 91 0.72 13.53 -15.25
C GLN A 91 -0.37 14.50 -15.73
N ALA A 92 -0.51 14.69 -17.05
CA ALA A 92 -1.60 15.51 -17.60
C ALA A 92 -2.99 14.94 -17.23
N THR A 93 -3.15 13.61 -17.30
CA THR A 93 -4.42 12.93 -17.01
C THR A 93 -4.77 12.98 -15.53
N LEU A 94 -3.81 12.67 -14.65
CA LEU A 94 -3.97 12.78 -13.20
C LEU A 94 -4.22 14.24 -12.80
N GLY A 95 -3.51 15.19 -13.41
CA GLY A 95 -3.68 16.63 -13.19
C GLY A 95 -5.10 17.11 -13.54
N ASN A 96 -5.70 16.61 -14.62
CA ASN A 96 -7.12 16.87 -14.94
C ASN A 96 -8.07 16.34 -13.85
N GLY A 97 -7.65 15.31 -13.11
CA GLY A 97 -8.32 14.78 -11.92
C GLY A 97 -7.96 15.49 -10.62
N SER A 98 -7.44 16.72 -10.68
CA SER A 98 -7.02 17.56 -9.55
C SER A 98 -5.80 17.08 -8.75
N TRP A 99 -5.09 16.04 -9.22
CA TRP A 99 -3.89 15.55 -8.54
C TRP A 99 -2.83 16.65 -8.44
N VAL A 100 -2.28 16.82 -7.24
CA VAL A 100 -1.17 17.75 -6.94
C VAL A 100 -1.48 19.21 -7.35
N GLN A 101 -2.76 19.59 -7.45
CA GLN A 101 -3.17 21.00 -7.56
C GLN A 101 -3.34 21.65 -6.18
N ASP A 102 -3.64 20.84 -5.17
CA ASP A 102 -3.66 21.19 -3.76
C ASP A 102 -3.17 19.99 -2.93
N VAL A 103 -3.45 19.96 -1.62
CA VAL A 103 -3.16 18.82 -0.73
C VAL A 103 -4.42 18.02 -0.35
N LYS A 104 -5.59 18.35 -0.91
CA LYS A 104 -6.90 17.77 -0.55
C LYS A 104 -7.14 16.48 -1.31
N PHE A 105 -6.27 15.50 -1.10
CA PHE A 105 -6.23 14.28 -1.90
C PHE A 105 -7.51 13.44 -1.86
N CYS A 106 -8.33 13.55 -0.81
CA CYS A 106 -9.63 12.88 -0.76
C CYS A 106 -10.62 13.35 -1.83
N ALA A 107 -10.38 14.52 -2.45
CA ALA A 107 -11.17 15.05 -3.55
C ALA A 107 -10.58 14.73 -4.94
N TRP A 108 -9.39 14.11 -4.99
CA TRP A 108 -8.74 13.79 -6.27
C TRP A 108 -9.46 12.63 -6.95
N THR A 109 -9.54 12.70 -8.28
CA THR A 109 -10.18 11.66 -9.08
C THR A 109 -9.47 10.32 -8.85
N GLY A 110 -10.25 9.29 -8.50
CA GLY A 110 -9.73 7.95 -8.23
C GLY A 110 -9.21 7.74 -6.80
N VAL A 111 -9.20 8.76 -5.95
CA VAL A 111 -8.87 8.63 -4.53
C VAL A 111 -10.18 8.65 -3.72
N THR A 112 -10.30 7.77 -2.75
CA THR A 112 -11.38 7.79 -1.76
C THR A 112 -10.79 7.61 -0.38
N CYS A 113 -11.23 8.45 0.55
CA CYS A 113 -10.86 8.36 1.94
C CYS A 113 -12.01 7.77 2.77
N ASP A 114 -11.67 7.11 3.87
CA ASP A 114 -12.62 6.67 4.87
C ASP A 114 -13.13 7.85 5.73
N GLY A 115 -14.00 7.55 6.70
CA GLY A 115 -14.57 8.55 7.61
C GLY A 115 -13.55 9.27 8.52
N SER A 116 -12.28 8.83 8.54
CA SER A 116 -11.17 9.45 9.25
C SER A 116 -10.23 10.25 8.34
N GLY A 117 -10.55 10.36 7.05
CA GLY A 117 -9.71 11.06 6.07
C GLY A 117 -8.48 10.27 5.63
N GLN A 118 -8.44 8.95 5.89
CA GLN A 118 -7.37 8.06 5.43
C GLN A 118 -7.75 7.45 4.08
N VAL A 119 -6.82 7.40 3.13
CA VAL A 119 -7.03 6.82 1.79
C VAL A 119 -7.35 5.34 1.92
N SER A 120 -8.61 5.00 1.66
CA SER A 120 -9.14 3.64 1.72
C SER A 120 -9.21 2.98 0.36
N ASN A 121 -9.40 3.76 -0.71
CA ASN A 121 -9.46 3.25 -2.07
C ASN A 121 -8.64 4.11 -3.02
N LEU A 122 -7.87 3.46 -3.87
CA LEU A 122 -7.10 4.09 -4.93
C LEU A 122 -7.37 3.37 -6.26
N LYS A 123 -7.84 4.13 -7.24
CA LYS A 123 -8.07 3.70 -8.62
C LYS A 123 -7.19 4.48 -9.57
N LEU A 124 -6.35 3.77 -10.31
CA LEU A 124 -5.50 4.30 -11.36
C LEU A 124 -5.89 3.65 -12.69
N THR A 125 -6.03 4.46 -13.73
CA THR A 125 -6.45 3.97 -15.06
C THR A 125 -5.65 4.67 -16.13
N PHE A 126 -5.08 3.89 -17.06
CA PHE A 126 -4.29 4.41 -18.17
C PHE A 126 -5.10 5.44 -18.97
N PRO A 127 -4.50 6.58 -19.37
CA PRO A 127 -3.08 6.92 -19.27
C PRO A 127 -2.60 7.44 -17.91
N GLY A 128 -3.50 7.69 -16.94
CA GLY A 128 -3.18 8.15 -15.57
C GLY A 128 -2.65 7.05 -14.64
N VAL A 129 -1.56 6.38 -15.03
CA VAL A 129 -0.85 5.38 -14.22
C VAL A 129 0.64 5.73 -14.17
N PRO A 130 1.36 5.40 -13.08
CA PRO A 130 2.79 5.63 -13.00
C PRO A 130 3.56 4.64 -13.90
N ALA A 131 4.77 5.01 -14.33
CA ALA A 131 5.61 4.12 -15.14
C ALA A 131 6.02 2.84 -14.36
N ALA A 132 6.24 2.98 -13.05
CA ALA A 132 6.39 1.91 -12.08
C ALA A 132 5.67 2.31 -10.78
N LEU A 133 5.19 1.36 -9.98
CA LEU A 133 4.57 1.71 -8.70
C LEU A 133 5.67 2.16 -7.70
N PRO A 134 5.61 3.39 -7.17
CA PRO A 134 6.64 3.93 -6.27
C PRO A 134 6.57 3.27 -4.90
N SER A 135 7.69 3.23 -4.18
CA SER A 135 7.75 2.65 -2.82
C SER A 135 6.86 3.37 -1.81
N GLU A 136 6.64 4.66 -2.04
CA GLU A 136 5.92 5.58 -1.18
C GLU A 136 4.42 5.23 -1.13
N ILE A 137 3.89 4.45 -2.07
CA ILE A 137 2.52 3.95 -1.99
C ILE A 137 2.29 3.10 -0.72
N GLY A 138 3.34 2.47 -0.19
CA GLY A 138 3.31 1.74 1.08
C GLY A 138 3.09 2.61 2.32
N SER A 139 3.02 3.94 2.16
CA SER A 139 2.61 4.87 3.21
C SER A 139 1.09 4.94 3.42
N LEU A 140 0.30 4.44 2.46
CA LEU A 140 -1.16 4.41 2.52
C LEU A 140 -1.63 3.19 3.34
N THR A 141 -1.25 3.13 4.62
CA THR A 141 -1.43 1.92 5.46
C THR A 141 -2.90 1.53 5.68
N SER A 142 -3.83 2.48 5.54
CA SER A 142 -5.28 2.24 5.58
C SER A 142 -5.89 1.83 4.24
N LEU A 143 -5.09 1.64 3.18
CA LEU A 143 -5.59 1.31 1.85
C LEU A 143 -6.22 -0.09 1.84
N GLN A 144 -7.52 -0.14 1.61
CA GLN A 144 -8.32 -1.36 1.55
C GLN A 144 -8.46 -1.87 0.12
N SER A 145 -8.58 -0.97 -0.86
CA SER A 145 -8.75 -1.34 -2.26
C SER A 145 -7.77 -0.62 -3.16
N LEU A 146 -6.98 -1.38 -3.91
CA LEU A 146 -6.15 -0.85 -4.99
C LEU A 146 -6.60 -1.44 -6.33
N GLN A 147 -7.03 -0.59 -7.24
CA GLN A 147 -7.32 -0.95 -8.63
C GLN A 147 -6.35 -0.22 -9.57
N VAL A 148 -5.58 -0.99 -10.33
CA VAL A 148 -4.69 -0.45 -11.37
C VAL A 148 -5.04 -1.08 -12.70
N VAL A 149 -5.56 -0.27 -13.62
CA VAL A 149 -5.82 -0.65 -15.01
C VAL A 149 -4.77 0.04 -15.89
N GLY A 150 -3.79 -0.72 -16.31
CA GLY A 150 -2.67 -0.24 -17.12
C GLY A 150 -2.98 -0.11 -18.61
N GLY A 151 -1.91 0.00 -19.39
CA GLY A 151 -1.94 0.07 -20.86
C GLY A 151 -1.19 -1.09 -21.54
N ASN A 152 -1.11 -2.24 -20.88
CA ASN A 152 -0.22 -3.40 -21.15
C ASN A 152 1.27 -3.15 -20.91
N THR A 153 1.73 -1.90 -20.97
CA THR A 153 3.17 -1.56 -20.85
C THR A 153 3.54 -0.89 -19.53
N ILE A 154 2.56 -0.29 -18.84
CA ILE A 154 2.76 0.39 -17.55
C ILE A 154 1.57 0.14 -16.61
N PRO A 155 1.78 0.08 -15.29
CA PRO A 155 3.08 0.11 -14.62
C PRO A 155 3.93 -1.14 -14.93
N ALA A 156 5.25 -0.98 -14.92
CA ALA A 156 6.24 -2.02 -15.21
C ALA A 156 7.12 -2.31 -13.98
N GLY A 157 7.86 -3.42 -14.03
CA GLY A 157 8.77 -3.86 -12.98
C GLY A 157 8.07 -4.61 -11.85
N SER A 158 8.80 -4.91 -10.77
CA SER A 158 8.21 -5.56 -9.60
C SER A 158 7.43 -4.56 -8.76
N LEU A 159 6.39 -5.03 -8.07
CA LEU A 159 5.79 -4.27 -6.98
C LEU A 159 6.83 -3.98 -5.89
N PRO A 160 6.89 -2.76 -5.32
CA PRO A 160 7.87 -2.42 -4.31
C PRO A 160 7.64 -3.18 -3.00
N ALA A 161 8.71 -3.48 -2.27
CA ALA A 161 8.66 -4.23 -1.01
C ALA A 161 7.77 -3.59 0.06
N SER A 162 7.59 -2.27 0.00
CA SER A 162 6.69 -1.50 0.87
C SER A 162 5.20 -1.84 0.70
N PHE A 163 4.81 -2.60 -0.34
CA PHE A 163 3.46 -3.16 -0.43
C PHE A 163 3.11 -4.06 0.78
N THR A 164 4.11 -4.61 1.45
CA THR A 164 3.91 -5.37 2.70
C THR A 164 3.34 -4.51 3.84
N ASN A 165 3.43 -3.19 3.77
CA ASN A 165 2.86 -2.27 4.76
C ASN A 165 1.33 -2.07 4.61
N LEU A 166 0.74 -2.47 3.49
CA LEU A 166 -0.67 -2.22 3.16
C LEU A 166 -1.60 -3.24 3.84
N THR A 167 -1.42 -3.48 5.13
CA THR A 167 -2.04 -4.61 5.87
C THR A 167 -3.56 -4.55 5.94
N ALA A 168 -4.17 -3.38 5.70
CA ALA A 168 -5.62 -3.20 5.60
C ALA A 168 -6.22 -3.66 4.25
N MET A 169 -5.40 -4.06 3.28
CA MET A 169 -5.86 -4.38 1.93
C MET A 169 -6.81 -5.58 1.90
N THR A 170 -8.01 -5.35 1.39
CA THR A 170 -9.08 -6.34 1.20
C THR A 170 -9.26 -6.71 -0.27
N ASN A 171 -8.96 -5.79 -1.19
CA ASN A 171 -9.13 -5.94 -2.62
C ASN A 171 -7.90 -5.44 -3.40
N LEU A 172 -7.31 -6.34 -4.20
CA LEU A 172 -6.23 -5.98 -5.13
C LEU A 172 -6.63 -6.37 -6.55
N GLN A 173 -6.74 -5.37 -7.43
CA GLN A 173 -6.96 -5.58 -8.86
C GLN A 173 -5.81 -4.98 -9.66
N LEU A 174 -5.14 -5.84 -10.43
CA LEU A 174 -4.13 -5.46 -11.42
C LEU A 174 -4.57 -5.95 -12.78
N GLU A 175 -4.76 -5.03 -13.71
CA GLU A 175 -5.25 -5.32 -15.05
C GLU A 175 -4.38 -4.66 -16.11
N ALA A 176 -4.03 -5.42 -17.16
CA ALA A 176 -3.30 -4.94 -18.31
C ALA A 176 -2.03 -4.15 -17.91
N THR A 177 -1.22 -4.69 -17.00
CA THR A 177 0.05 -4.07 -16.57
C THR A 177 1.25 -4.84 -17.12
N ALA A 178 2.44 -4.23 -17.01
CA ALA A 178 3.73 -4.88 -17.26
C ALA A 178 4.45 -5.26 -15.95
N ILE A 179 3.71 -5.42 -14.85
CA ILE A 179 4.27 -5.83 -13.56
C ILE A 179 4.85 -7.23 -13.68
N THR A 180 6.07 -7.42 -13.21
CA THR A 180 6.82 -8.69 -13.37
C THR A 180 6.65 -9.64 -12.19
N ALA A 181 6.54 -9.10 -10.98
CA ALA A 181 6.46 -9.91 -9.76
C ALA A 181 5.81 -9.16 -8.58
N PHE A 182 5.26 -9.94 -7.66
CA PHE A 182 4.99 -9.52 -6.29
C PHE A 182 6.27 -9.49 -5.45
N PRO A 183 6.34 -8.70 -4.36
CA PRO A 183 7.38 -8.86 -3.36
C PRO A 183 7.27 -10.21 -2.66
N ASP A 184 8.40 -10.74 -2.23
CA ASP A 184 8.44 -11.96 -1.42
C ASP A 184 7.55 -11.81 -0.18
N ASN A 185 6.79 -12.86 0.13
CA ASN A 185 5.93 -12.93 1.31
C ASN A 185 4.86 -11.82 1.41
N ILE A 186 4.48 -11.14 0.31
CA ILE A 186 3.42 -10.12 0.34
C ILE A 186 2.13 -10.63 1.01
N PHE A 187 1.72 -11.87 0.73
CA PHE A 187 0.52 -12.48 1.30
C PHE A 187 0.72 -13.05 2.72
N GLN A 188 1.93 -12.92 3.29
CA GLN A 188 2.12 -13.05 4.73
C GLN A 188 1.72 -11.76 5.47
N SER A 189 1.84 -10.60 4.82
CA SER A 189 1.44 -9.31 5.39
C SER A 189 0.00 -8.93 5.07
N LEU A 190 -0.44 -9.15 3.83
CA LEU A 190 -1.79 -8.80 3.36
C LEU A 190 -2.84 -9.84 3.80
N LYS A 191 -2.99 -10.05 5.11
CA LYS A 191 -3.89 -11.08 5.66
C LYS A 191 -5.37 -10.74 5.56
N ALA A 192 -5.72 -9.47 5.38
CA ALA A 192 -7.10 -9.02 5.21
C ALA A 192 -7.64 -9.21 3.77
N ILE A 193 -6.80 -9.62 2.82
CA ILE A 193 -7.21 -9.70 1.41
C ILE A 193 -8.24 -10.81 1.23
N THR A 194 -9.34 -10.46 0.57
CA THR A 194 -10.43 -11.40 0.25
C THR A 194 -10.69 -11.49 -1.24
N THR A 195 -10.28 -10.48 -2.02
CA THR A 195 -10.43 -10.45 -3.46
C THR A 195 -9.10 -10.14 -4.12
N LEU A 196 -8.67 -11.05 -5.01
CA LEU A 196 -7.49 -10.87 -5.84
C LEU A 196 -7.89 -11.04 -7.31
N THR A 197 -7.70 -9.99 -8.10
CA THR A 197 -8.01 -9.96 -9.53
C THR A 197 -6.75 -9.62 -10.33
N LEU A 198 -6.30 -10.58 -11.15
CA LEU A 198 -5.15 -10.47 -12.02
C LEU A 198 -5.60 -10.77 -13.45
N VAL A 199 -5.70 -9.73 -14.27
CA VAL A 199 -6.21 -9.84 -15.63
C VAL A 199 -5.18 -9.31 -16.61
N ASN A 200 -4.79 -10.13 -17.58
CA ASN A 200 -3.93 -9.70 -18.69
C ASN A 200 -2.58 -9.08 -18.24
N ASN A 201 -1.96 -9.56 -17.16
CA ASN A 201 -0.62 -9.14 -16.73
C ASN A 201 0.44 -10.07 -17.31
N LYS A 202 0.67 -10.01 -18.62
CA LYS A 202 1.50 -11.00 -19.35
C LYS A 202 2.94 -11.12 -18.86
N MET A 203 3.47 -10.07 -18.23
CA MET A 203 4.83 -10.02 -17.69
C MET A 203 4.94 -10.62 -16.30
N MET A 204 3.82 -10.82 -15.61
CA MET A 204 3.78 -11.41 -14.28
C MET A 204 4.13 -12.88 -14.40
N GLY A 205 5.11 -13.33 -13.61
CA GLY A 205 5.74 -14.65 -13.72
C GLY A 205 4.79 -15.85 -13.88
N THR A 206 5.37 -17.01 -14.18
CA THR A 206 4.62 -18.20 -14.59
C THR A 206 3.97 -18.98 -13.45
N SER A 207 4.06 -18.52 -12.21
CA SER A 207 3.49 -19.17 -11.02
C SER A 207 2.87 -18.15 -10.07
N LEU A 208 1.88 -18.61 -9.30
CA LEU A 208 1.35 -17.84 -8.17
C LEU A 208 2.34 -17.89 -6.99
N PRO A 209 2.49 -16.81 -6.22
CA PRO A 209 3.32 -16.84 -5.02
C PRO A 209 2.83 -17.90 -4.03
N SER A 210 3.74 -18.70 -3.48
CA SER A 210 3.38 -19.76 -2.52
C SER A 210 2.67 -19.23 -1.27
N SER A 211 2.95 -17.98 -0.88
CA SER A 211 2.29 -17.31 0.24
C SER A 211 0.78 -17.10 0.02
N LEU A 212 0.29 -17.13 -1.24
CA LEU A 212 -1.13 -17.08 -1.57
C LEU A 212 -1.90 -18.26 -0.95
N ALA A 213 -1.26 -19.44 -0.84
CA ALA A 213 -1.84 -20.64 -0.24
C ALA A 213 -2.20 -20.47 1.25
N THR A 214 -1.73 -19.41 1.90
CA THR A 214 -2.02 -19.13 3.31
C THR A 214 -3.23 -18.22 3.53
N LEU A 215 -3.84 -17.72 2.46
CA LEU A 215 -4.94 -16.76 2.52
C LEU A 215 -6.31 -17.45 2.52
N SER A 216 -7.30 -16.75 3.07
CA SER A 216 -8.71 -17.11 3.00
C SER A 216 -9.43 -16.20 1.99
N LEU A 217 -9.13 -16.39 0.70
CA LEU A 217 -9.72 -15.60 -0.38
C LEU A 217 -11.17 -16.02 -0.64
N GLN A 218 -12.05 -15.04 -0.84
CA GLN A 218 -13.41 -15.27 -1.30
C GLN A 218 -13.49 -15.27 -2.83
N ASN A 219 -12.74 -14.37 -3.49
CA ASN A 219 -12.75 -14.22 -4.93
C ASN A 219 -11.32 -14.26 -5.48
N LEU A 220 -11.04 -15.22 -6.36
CA LEU A 220 -9.79 -15.31 -7.09
C LEU A 220 -10.07 -15.30 -8.59
N VAL A 221 -9.70 -14.20 -9.24
CA VAL A 221 -9.81 -14.03 -10.69
C VAL A 221 -8.42 -13.94 -11.27
N ILE A 222 -8.04 -14.92 -12.08
CA ILE A 222 -6.76 -14.98 -12.78
C ILE A 222 -7.07 -15.26 -14.24
N ASN A 223 -7.11 -14.20 -15.05
CA ASN A 223 -7.50 -14.28 -16.44
C ASN A 223 -6.39 -13.83 -17.37
N SER A 224 -6.18 -14.55 -18.48
CA SER A 224 -5.23 -14.15 -19.54
C SER A 224 -3.81 -13.92 -19.00
N GLN A 225 -3.39 -14.80 -18.08
CA GLN A 225 -2.07 -14.80 -17.47
C GLN A 225 -1.19 -15.91 -18.09
N GLN A 226 0.14 -15.74 -18.07
CA GLN A 226 1.09 -16.79 -18.47
C GLN A 226 1.37 -17.82 -17.35
N ILE A 227 0.42 -17.98 -16.42
CA ILE A 227 0.59 -18.88 -15.27
C ILE A 227 0.42 -20.32 -15.74
N SER A 228 1.42 -21.14 -15.42
CA SER A 228 1.44 -22.58 -15.64
C SER A 228 0.93 -23.28 -14.37
N ASN A 229 -0.08 -24.15 -14.53
CA ASN A 229 -0.61 -24.96 -13.43
C ASN A 229 -1.05 -24.16 -12.17
N PRO A 230 -1.97 -23.17 -12.31
CA PRO A 230 -2.50 -22.42 -11.16
C PRO A 230 -3.20 -23.33 -10.13
N LEU A 231 -3.67 -24.51 -10.56
CA LEU A 231 -4.34 -25.48 -9.69
C LEU A 231 -3.42 -26.04 -8.59
N SER A 232 -2.11 -26.15 -8.81
CA SER A 232 -1.18 -26.72 -7.81
C SER A 232 -1.19 -25.97 -6.46
N THR A 233 -1.24 -24.65 -6.49
CA THR A 233 -1.37 -23.80 -5.29
C THR A 233 -2.74 -23.96 -4.62
N LEU A 234 -3.80 -24.14 -5.42
CA LEU A 234 -5.16 -24.34 -4.91
C LEU A 234 -5.34 -25.72 -4.27
N SER A 235 -4.83 -26.77 -4.91
CA SER A 235 -4.90 -28.16 -4.42
C SER A 235 -4.18 -28.37 -3.09
N SER A 236 -3.14 -27.58 -2.82
CA SER A 236 -2.30 -27.68 -1.63
C SER A 236 -2.75 -26.78 -0.48
N SER A 237 -3.80 -25.99 -0.65
CA SER A 237 -4.28 -25.01 0.34
C SER A 237 -5.67 -25.33 0.85
N SER A 238 -5.76 -25.84 2.08
CA SER A 238 -7.04 -26.03 2.78
C SER A 238 -7.76 -24.70 3.04
N SER A 239 -7.01 -23.61 3.28
CA SER A 239 -7.58 -22.27 3.48
C SER A 239 -8.32 -21.78 2.24
N LEU A 240 -7.70 -21.86 1.06
CA LEU A 240 -8.33 -21.44 -0.20
C LEU A 240 -9.52 -22.35 -0.55
N GLN A 241 -9.37 -23.66 -0.39
CA GLN A 241 -10.46 -24.63 -0.64
C GLN A 241 -11.70 -24.33 0.21
N SER A 242 -11.51 -23.93 1.47
CA SER A 242 -12.63 -23.68 2.40
C SER A 242 -13.25 -22.29 2.27
N SER A 243 -12.56 -21.33 1.65
CA SER A 243 -12.98 -19.91 1.64
C SER A 243 -13.42 -19.40 0.27
N LEU A 244 -12.92 -19.98 -0.82
CA LEU A 244 -13.23 -19.52 -2.18
C LEU A 244 -14.71 -19.70 -2.51
N GLN A 245 -15.34 -18.61 -2.93
CA GLN A 245 -16.71 -18.55 -3.43
C GLN A 245 -16.73 -18.36 -4.94
N LEU A 246 -15.75 -17.63 -5.48
CA LEU A 246 -15.57 -17.41 -6.91
C LEU A 246 -14.13 -17.74 -7.31
N LEU A 247 -14.00 -18.62 -8.31
CA LEU A 247 -12.74 -18.94 -8.96
C LEU A 247 -12.90 -18.79 -10.47
N ASP A 248 -12.20 -17.83 -11.06
CA ASP A 248 -12.09 -17.67 -12.51
C ASP A 248 -10.62 -17.83 -12.92
N LEU A 249 -10.35 -18.82 -13.76
CA LEU A 249 -9.03 -19.15 -14.29
C LEU A 249 -9.01 -19.08 -15.84
N ALA A 250 -9.95 -18.37 -16.45
CA ALA A 250 -10.10 -18.33 -17.89
C ALA A 250 -8.82 -17.86 -18.62
N SER A 251 -8.56 -18.44 -19.79
CA SER A 251 -7.39 -18.10 -20.61
C SER A 251 -6.05 -18.23 -19.86
N THR A 252 -5.92 -19.22 -18.98
CA THR A 252 -4.65 -19.66 -18.37
C THR A 252 -4.25 -21.07 -18.86
N SER A 253 -3.00 -21.47 -18.64
CA SER A 253 -2.51 -22.81 -18.99
C SER A 253 -2.90 -23.82 -17.89
N ILE A 254 -4.20 -24.11 -17.78
CA ILE A 254 -4.73 -25.08 -16.81
C ILE A 254 -4.28 -26.49 -17.19
N THR A 255 -3.51 -27.12 -16.32
CA THR A 255 -3.09 -28.52 -16.40
C THR A 255 -3.25 -29.16 -15.02
N GLY A 256 -3.59 -30.45 -14.95
CA GLY A 256 -3.79 -31.17 -13.69
C GLY A 256 -5.26 -31.41 -13.34
N THR A 257 -5.50 -31.98 -12.16
CA THR A 257 -6.84 -32.32 -11.68
C THR A 257 -7.42 -31.20 -10.81
N ILE A 258 -8.70 -30.90 -11.01
CA ILE A 258 -9.45 -30.01 -10.11
C ILE A 258 -9.54 -30.71 -8.74
N PRO A 259 -9.19 -30.05 -7.63
CA PRO A 259 -9.33 -30.63 -6.28
C PRO A 259 -10.78 -31.05 -6.03
N SER A 260 -10.96 -32.20 -5.38
CA SER A 260 -12.27 -32.56 -4.84
C SER A 260 -12.64 -31.58 -3.71
N SER A 261 -13.88 -31.09 -3.74
CA SER A 261 -14.49 -30.25 -2.70
C SER A 261 -14.38 -30.83 -1.30
#